data_AF-A0A645CMN9-F1
#
_entry.id   AF-A0A645CMN9-F1
#
_cell.length_a   1.000
_cell.length_b   1.000
_cell.length_c   1.000
_cell.angle_alpha   90.00
_cell.angle_beta   90.00
_cell.angle_gamma   90.00
#
_symmetry.space_group_name_H-M   'P 1'
#
loop_
_entity.id
_entity.type
_entity.pdbx_description
1 polymer ?
#
loop_
_entity_poly.entity_id
_entity_poly.type
_entity_poly.pdbx_seq_one_letter_code
_entity_poly.pdbx_strand_id
1 'polypeptide(L)'
;MNVLLFSTDPIALDATMCRLMNLDPALVLTNCAGAEMGAGTYRSEEIRLLGDPIEPFIALDYNVNRKPETDAPKKQQPNFIKQAITPRPYILAERCVRCGICVKMCPVTPKAVDWHDGNKQNPPSYRYERCIRCYCCQELCPERAIQVKVPFLRRVLDRT
;
A
#
# COMPACT_ATOMS: atom_id res chain seq x y z
N MET A 1 -13.29 -1.31 -14.71
CA MET A 1 -14.47 -1.34 -13.82
C MET A 1 -14.93 0.09 -13.59
N ASN A 2 -16.23 0.37 -13.81
CA ASN A 2 -16.82 1.71 -13.73
C ASN A 2 -18.06 1.66 -12.83
N VAL A 3 -17.86 1.56 -11.51
CA VAL A 3 -18.93 1.43 -10.52
C VAL A 3 -18.77 2.48 -9.42
N LEU A 4 -19.87 2.85 -8.79
CA LEU A 4 -19.88 3.64 -7.55
C LEU A 4 -20.45 2.78 -6.44
N LEU A 5 -19.73 2.72 -5.31
CA LEU A 5 -20.12 1.92 -4.15
C LEU A 5 -20.26 2.83 -2.94
N PHE A 6 -21.28 2.57 -2.12
CA PHE A 6 -21.55 3.28 -0.87
C PHE A 6 -21.97 2.27 0.18
N SER A 7 -21.53 2.47 1.42
CA SER A 7 -21.91 1.64 2.56
C SER A 7 -21.78 2.46 3.84
N THR A 8 -22.62 2.15 4.83
CA THR A 8 -22.43 2.60 6.22
C THR A 8 -21.48 1.70 7.00
N ASP A 9 -21.15 0.53 6.46
CA ASP A 9 -20.17 -0.41 6.98
C ASP A 9 -18.89 -0.35 6.10
N PRO A 10 -17.75 0.13 6.62
CA PRO A 10 -16.52 0.27 5.87
C PRO A 10 -15.90 -1.08 5.45
N ILE A 11 -16.04 -2.13 6.27
CA ILE A 11 -15.49 -3.45 5.97
C ILE A 11 -16.33 -4.14 4.88
N ALA A 12 -17.65 -3.96 4.91
CA ALA A 12 -18.53 -4.47 3.87
C ALA A 12 -18.25 -3.80 2.52
N LEU A 13 -17.91 -2.50 2.52
CA LEU A 13 -17.52 -1.76 1.32
C LEU A 13 -16.25 -2.33 0.70
N ASP A 14 -15.19 -2.44 1.51
CA ASP A 14 -13.90 -2.98 1.08
C ASP A 14 -14.01 -4.44 0.63
N ALA A 15 -14.79 -5.25 1.35
CA ALA A 15 -15.04 -6.64 1.00
C ALA A 15 -15.83 -6.78 -0.31
N THR A 16 -16.77 -5.87 -0.60
CA THR A 16 -17.48 -5.84 -1.88
C THR A 16 -16.53 -5.46 -3.02
N MET A 17 -15.65 -4.48 -2.80
CA MET A 17 -14.60 -4.12 -3.76
C MET A 17 -13.62 -5.28 -4.01
N CYS A 18 -13.26 -6.05 -2.98
CA CYS A 18 -12.44 -7.26 -3.13
C CYS A 18 -13.10 -8.27 -4.07
N ARG A 19 -14.39 -8.56 -3.88
CA ARG A 19 -15.15 -9.47 -4.75
C ARG A 19 -15.20 -8.99 -6.20
N LEU A 20 -15.39 -7.69 -6.40
CA LEU A 20 -15.33 -7.05 -7.71
C LEU A 20 -13.96 -7.16 -8.38
N MET A 21 -12.86 -7.21 -7.61
CA MET A 21 -11.50 -7.49 -8.11
C MET A 21 -11.20 -8.99 -8.26
N ASN A 22 -12.21 -9.85 -8.10
CA ASN A 22 -12.03 -11.31 -8.05
C ASN A 22 -10.94 -11.71 -7.02
N LEU A 23 -11.06 -11.14 -5.82
CA LEU A 23 -10.19 -11.35 -4.67
C LEU A 23 -11.03 -11.76 -3.46
N ASP A 24 -10.61 -12.83 -2.78
CA ASP A 24 -11.19 -13.23 -1.50
C ASP A 24 -10.94 -12.12 -0.46
N PRO A 25 -11.99 -11.52 0.14
CA PRO A 25 -11.86 -10.49 1.16
C PRO A 25 -11.00 -10.90 2.37
N ALA A 26 -10.93 -12.19 2.69
CA ALA A 26 -10.14 -12.70 3.82
C ALA A 26 -8.62 -12.64 3.58
N LEU A 27 -8.17 -12.51 2.32
CA LEU A 27 -6.75 -12.29 1.98
C LEU A 27 -6.29 -10.86 2.29
N VAL A 28 -7.23 -9.94 2.49
CA VAL A 28 -6.93 -8.55 2.84
C VAL A 28 -7.01 -8.41 4.35
N LEU A 29 -5.85 -8.47 5.02
CA LEU A 29 -5.75 -8.54 6.48
C LEU A 29 -6.47 -7.40 7.22
N THR A 30 -6.63 -6.23 6.58
CA THR A 30 -7.37 -5.11 7.16
C THR A 30 -8.86 -5.39 7.28
N ASN A 31 -9.46 -6.17 6.37
CA ASN A 31 -10.84 -6.61 6.49
C ASN A 31 -11.02 -7.53 7.69
N CYS A 32 -10.11 -8.49 7.86
CA CYS A 32 -10.13 -9.42 9.00
C CYS A 32 -9.98 -8.67 10.32
N ALA A 33 -8.94 -7.84 10.45
CA ALA A 33 -8.70 -7.05 11.65
C ALA A 33 -9.84 -6.07 11.95
N GLY A 34 -10.38 -5.40 10.93
CA GLY A 34 -11.52 -4.49 11.09
C GLY A 34 -12.78 -5.22 11.59
N ALA A 35 -13.07 -6.41 11.07
CA ALA A 35 -14.17 -7.23 11.55
C ALA A 35 -13.95 -7.71 12.99
N GLU A 36 -12.74 -8.15 13.34
CA GLU A 36 -12.37 -8.51 14.72
C GLU A 36 -12.52 -7.34 15.70
N MET A 37 -12.26 -6.12 15.23
CA MET A 37 -12.44 -4.88 16.00
C MET A 37 -13.89 -4.39 16.05
N GLY A 38 -14.83 -5.08 15.39
CA GLY A 38 -16.25 -4.71 15.34
C GLY A 38 -16.55 -3.51 14.45
N ALA A 39 -15.65 -3.17 13.52
CA ALA A 39 -15.85 -2.06 12.58
C ALA A 39 -16.79 -2.41 11.41
N GLY A 40 -17.17 -3.68 11.26
CA GLY A 40 -18.02 -4.16 10.19
C GLY A 40 -17.84 -5.65 9.91
N THR A 41 -18.29 -6.12 8.75
CA THR A 41 -18.12 -7.51 8.32
C THR A 41 -17.64 -7.64 6.88
N TYR A 42 -16.84 -8.67 6.61
CA TYR A 42 -16.42 -9.03 5.25
C TYR A 42 -17.17 -10.25 4.70
N ARG A 43 -18.01 -10.92 5.51
CA ARG A 43 -18.71 -12.17 5.16
C ARG A 43 -19.90 -11.89 4.25
N SER A 44 -20.04 -12.65 3.17
CA SER A 44 -21.06 -12.38 2.14
C SER A 44 -22.48 -12.49 2.67
N GLU A 45 -22.70 -13.41 3.59
CA GLU A 45 -24.01 -13.77 4.13
C GLU A 45 -24.54 -12.67 5.07
N GLU A 46 -23.65 -11.83 5.57
CA GLU A 46 -23.95 -10.71 6.48
C GLU A 46 -24.02 -9.37 5.73
N ILE A 47 -23.70 -9.34 4.43
CA ILE A 47 -23.71 -8.14 3.58
C ILE A 47 -24.91 -8.18 2.64
N ARG A 48 -25.81 -7.21 2.80
CA ARG A 48 -26.92 -7.00 1.86
C ARG A 48 -26.50 -6.00 0.77
N LEU A 49 -26.41 -6.47 -0.47
CA LEU A 49 -26.22 -5.62 -1.63
C LEU A 49 -27.57 -5.01 -2.07
N LEU A 50 -27.54 -3.72 -2.38
CA LEU A 50 -28.67 -2.96 -2.92
C LEU A 50 -28.24 -2.32 -4.24
N GLY A 51 -29.14 -2.31 -5.23
CA GLY A 51 -28.87 -1.76 -6.56
C GLY A 51 -28.59 -2.84 -7.59
N ASP A 52 -27.72 -2.53 -8.54
CA ASP A 52 -27.39 -3.41 -9.67
C ASP A 52 -26.65 -4.68 -9.22
N PRO A 53 -26.85 -5.81 -9.92
CA PRO A 53 -26.07 -7.03 -9.70
C PRO A 53 -24.58 -6.76 -9.93
N ILE A 54 -23.72 -7.34 -9.10
CA ILE A 54 -22.27 -7.10 -9.15
C ILE A 54 -21.56 -7.98 -10.17
N GLU A 55 -22.16 -9.13 -10.52
CA GLU A 55 -21.56 -10.18 -11.36
C GLU A 55 -21.05 -9.67 -12.71
N PRO A 56 -21.77 -8.78 -13.45
CA PRO A 56 -21.28 -8.24 -14.71
C PRO A 56 -20.05 -7.32 -14.57
N PHE A 57 -19.76 -6.84 -13.36
CA PHE A 57 -18.70 -5.87 -13.11
C PHE A 57 -17.42 -6.50 -12.54
N ILE A 58 -17.42 -7.81 -12.27
CA ILE A 58 -16.28 -8.52 -11.70
C ILE A 58 -15.11 -8.51 -12.70
N ALA A 59 -14.00 -7.91 -12.31
CA ALA A 59 -12.75 -7.90 -13.06
C ALA A 59 -11.95 -9.18 -12.79
N LEU A 60 -12.28 -10.24 -13.53
CA LEU A 60 -11.65 -11.56 -13.36
C LEU A 60 -10.13 -11.56 -13.57
N ASP A 61 -9.62 -10.67 -14.43
CA ASP A 61 -8.22 -10.52 -14.82
C ASP A 61 -7.46 -9.48 -13.98
N TYR A 62 -8.07 -8.95 -12.92
CA TYR A 62 -7.44 -7.93 -12.10
C TYR A 62 -6.10 -8.45 -11.52
N ASN A 63 -5.03 -7.70 -11.76
CA ASN A 63 -3.68 -8.05 -11.31
C ASN A 63 -3.53 -7.74 -9.82
N VAL A 64 -3.70 -8.77 -8.99
CA VAL A 64 -3.59 -8.69 -7.53
C VAL A 64 -2.97 -9.97 -6.98
N ASN A 65 -2.30 -9.84 -5.83
CA ASN A 65 -1.78 -10.99 -5.11
C ASN A 65 -2.93 -11.80 -4.49
N ARG A 66 -3.04 -13.07 -4.88
CA ARG A 66 -4.04 -14.02 -4.38
C ARG A 66 -3.43 -15.08 -3.45
N LYS A 67 -2.17 -14.92 -3.09
CA LYS A 67 -1.50 -15.80 -2.12
C LYS A 67 -1.85 -15.32 -0.70
N PRO A 68 -2.24 -16.23 0.20
CA PRO A 68 -2.34 -15.90 1.62
C PRO A 68 -1.03 -15.33 2.13
N GLU A 69 -1.11 -14.27 2.92
CA GLU A 69 0.03 -13.86 3.74
C GLU A 69 0.30 -14.99 4.74
N THR A 70 1.45 -15.65 4.62
CA THR A 70 1.83 -16.67 5.57
C THR A 70 2.21 -16.01 6.89
N ASP A 71 1.70 -16.52 8.01
CA ASP A 71 2.17 -16.24 9.37
C ASP A 71 3.57 -16.80 9.60
N ALA A 72 4.53 -16.42 8.74
CA ALA A 72 5.93 -16.70 8.99
C ALA A 72 6.25 -16.01 10.33
N PRO A 73 6.76 -16.75 11.33
CA PRO A 73 7.13 -16.15 12.60
C PRO A 73 8.08 -15.01 12.27
N LYS A 74 7.70 -13.79 12.68
CA LYS A 74 8.53 -12.58 12.53
C LYS A 74 9.78 -12.79 13.38
N LYS A 75 10.73 -13.59 12.91
CA LYS A 75 12.08 -13.63 13.46
C LYS A 75 12.52 -12.17 13.49
N GLN A 76 12.83 -11.67 14.67
CA GLN A 76 13.33 -10.31 14.84
C GLN A 76 14.67 -10.25 14.11
N GLN A 77 14.62 -9.94 12.82
CA GLN A 77 15.81 -9.73 12.02
C GLN A 77 16.43 -8.41 12.50
N PRO A 78 17.76 -8.35 12.61
CA PRO A 78 18.45 -7.10 12.84
C PRO A 78 18.00 -6.03 11.85
N ASN A 79 17.84 -4.78 12.33
CA ASN A 79 17.32 -3.67 11.54
C ASN A 79 18.10 -3.44 10.22
N PHE A 80 19.41 -3.72 10.20
CA PHE A 80 20.23 -3.57 9.00
C PHE A 80 19.85 -4.57 7.89
N ILE A 81 19.53 -5.82 8.24
CA ILE A 81 19.08 -6.83 7.27
C ILE A 81 17.75 -6.39 6.67
N LYS A 82 16.81 -6.00 7.55
CA LYS A 82 15.49 -5.49 7.15
C LYS A 82 15.63 -4.30 6.20
N GLN A 83 16.50 -3.33 6.49
CA GLN A 83 16.75 -2.19 5.62
C GLN A 83 17.35 -2.58 4.26
N ALA A 84 18.18 -3.61 4.20
CA ALA A 84 18.84 -4.07 2.97
C ALA A 84 17.93 -4.86 2.03
N ILE A 85 16.90 -5.55 2.55
CA ILE A 85 16.00 -6.40 1.76
C ILE A 85 14.62 -5.77 1.50
N THR A 86 14.18 -4.83 2.35
CA THR A 86 12.84 -4.25 2.21
C THR A 86 12.80 -3.29 1.02
N PRO A 87 11.81 -3.40 0.11
CA PRO A 87 11.56 -2.40 -0.93
C PRO A 87 11.52 -0.98 -0.35
N ARG A 88 11.98 0.00 -1.14
CA ARG A 88 12.05 1.39 -0.68
C ARG A 88 11.61 2.36 -1.78
N PRO A 89 10.90 3.44 -1.42
CA PRO A 89 10.57 4.48 -2.38
C PRO A 89 11.84 5.22 -2.81
N TYR A 90 11.92 5.68 -4.06
CA TYR A 90 12.97 6.56 -4.56
C TYR A 90 12.37 7.55 -5.55
N ILE A 91 13.00 8.73 -5.69
CA ILE A 91 12.52 9.79 -6.57
C ILE A 91 13.25 9.72 -7.92
N LEU A 92 12.47 9.73 -9.00
CA LEU A 92 12.92 10.01 -10.36
C LEU A 92 13.06 11.52 -10.52
N ALA A 93 14.31 12.00 -10.58
CA ALA A 93 14.61 13.42 -10.58
C ALA A 93 13.98 14.15 -11.77
N GLU A 94 13.98 13.49 -12.93
CA GLU A 94 13.44 13.97 -14.20
C GLU A 94 11.92 14.18 -14.20
N ARG A 95 11.18 13.56 -13.25
CA ARG A 95 9.73 13.73 -13.09
C ARG A 95 9.35 14.61 -11.90
N CYS A 96 10.30 14.93 -11.03
CA CYS A 96 9.99 15.62 -9.78
C CYS A 96 9.84 17.12 -10.00
N VAL A 97 8.62 17.63 -9.83
CA VAL A 97 8.33 19.08 -9.88
C VAL A 97 8.59 19.81 -8.55
N ARG A 98 9.17 19.13 -7.56
CA ARG A 98 9.58 19.70 -6.25
C ARG A 98 8.42 20.33 -5.44
N CYS A 99 7.20 19.82 -5.59
CA CYS A 99 6.01 20.33 -4.89
C CYS A 99 6.00 20.15 -3.36
N GLY A 100 6.82 19.24 -2.82
CA GLY A 100 6.97 19.03 -1.38
C GLY A 100 5.85 18.25 -0.67
N ILE A 101 4.85 17.73 -1.39
CA ILE A 101 3.77 16.92 -0.80
C ILE A 101 4.33 15.71 -0.03
N CYS A 102 5.32 15.02 -0.61
CA CYS A 102 6.00 13.89 0.02
C CYS A 102 6.68 14.26 1.35
N VAL A 103 7.28 15.45 1.43
CA VAL A 103 7.89 15.99 2.65
C VAL A 103 6.80 16.30 3.67
N LYS A 104 5.75 17.04 3.27
CA LYS A 104 4.64 17.42 4.15
C LYS A 104 3.97 16.20 4.80
N MET A 105 3.65 15.18 4.00
CA MET A 105 2.89 14.00 4.42
C MET A 105 3.72 12.92 5.11
N CYS A 106 5.06 13.04 5.11
CA CYS A 106 5.90 12.09 5.84
C CYS A 106 5.57 12.15 7.36
N PRO A 107 5.07 11.06 7.96
CA PRO A 107 4.62 11.05 9.35
C PRO A 107 5.76 10.88 10.35
N VAL A 108 6.98 10.59 9.87
CA VAL A 108 8.14 10.34 10.72
C VAL A 108 8.73 11.66 11.19
N THR A 109 9.11 11.73 12.47
CA THR A 109 9.82 12.87 13.06
C THR A 109 11.16 12.38 13.65
N PRO A 110 12.32 12.90 13.20
CA PRO A 110 12.51 13.80 12.07
C PRO A 110 12.11 13.18 10.72
N LYS A 111 11.74 14.02 9.74
CA LYS A 111 11.28 13.56 8.42
C LYS A 111 12.30 12.63 7.76
N ALA A 112 11.77 11.56 7.16
CA ALA A 112 12.55 10.59 6.43
C ALA A 112 12.77 11.00 4.96
N VAL A 113 11.95 11.92 4.43
CA VAL A 113 12.16 12.57 3.14
C VAL A 113 12.08 14.07 3.34
N ASP A 114 13.13 14.79 2.97
CA ASP A 114 13.21 16.24 3.11
C ASP A 114 14.32 16.82 2.21
N TRP A 115 14.36 18.14 2.08
CA TRP A 115 15.52 18.86 1.58
C TRP A 115 16.58 18.97 2.68
N HIS A 116 17.21 17.84 3.00
CA HIS A 116 18.19 17.74 4.07
C HIS A 116 19.43 18.63 3.88
N ASP A 117 19.74 19.01 2.63
CA ASP A 117 20.81 19.93 2.26
C ASP A 117 20.32 21.40 2.14
N GLY A 118 19.04 21.65 2.38
CA GLY A 118 18.40 22.96 2.20
C GLY A 118 18.17 23.35 0.73
N ASN A 119 18.65 22.57 -0.24
CA ASN A 119 18.60 22.95 -1.66
C ASN A 119 17.31 22.49 -2.34
N LYS A 120 16.32 23.38 -2.35
CA LYS A 120 15.03 23.15 -3.02
C LYS A 120 15.07 23.16 -4.55
N GLN A 121 16.23 23.42 -5.17
CA GLN A 121 16.39 23.27 -6.62
C GLN A 121 16.52 21.79 -7.01
N ASN A 122 16.93 20.93 -6.09
CA ASN A 122 16.95 19.49 -6.30
C ASN A 122 15.67 18.83 -5.76
N PRO A 123 15.33 17.61 -6.21
CA PRO A 123 14.35 16.79 -5.52
C PRO A 123 14.74 16.56 -4.05
N PRO A 124 13.78 16.41 -3.12
CA PRO A 124 14.10 16.05 -1.74
C PRO A 124 14.80 14.68 -1.70
N SER A 125 15.54 14.42 -0.64
CA SER A 125 16.31 13.18 -0.47
C SER A 125 15.77 12.35 0.71
N TYR A 126 16.02 11.04 0.68
CA TYR A 126 15.60 10.14 1.75
C TYR A 126 16.74 9.87 2.75
N ARG A 127 16.42 9.90 4.04
CA ARG A 127 17.13 9.24 5.14
C ARG A 127 16.44 7.90 5.41
N TYR A 128 16.83 6.86 4.67
CA TYR A 128 16.14 5.56 4.67
C TYR A 128 16.14 4.84 6.02
N GLU A 129 17.08 5.18 6.88
CA GLU A 129 17.19 4.73 8.26
C GLU A 129 16.00 5.20 9.12
N ARG A 130 15.36 6.31 8.75
CA ARG A 130 14.16 6.84 9.41
C ARG A 130 12.86 6.37 8.76
N CYS A 131 12.90 6.00 7.48
CA CYS A 131 11.71 5.71 6.71
C CYS A 131 11.05 4.38 7.15
N ILE A 132 9.83 4.46 7.66
CA ILE A 132 9.02 3.30 8.11
C ILE A 132 8.39 2.48 6.98
N ARG A 133 8.65 2.83 5.71
CA ARG A 133 8.10 2.14 4.52
C ARG A 133 6.57 2.14 4.46
N CYS A 134 5.94 3.25 4.82
CA CYS A 134 4.48 3.43 4.69
C CYS A 134 4.01 3.75 3.26
N TYR A 135 4.91 4.10 2.36
CA TYR A 135 4.64 4.44 0.94
C TYR A 135 3.65 5.59 0.66
N CYS A 136 3.11 6.29 1.67
CA CYS A 136 2.24 7.46 1.44
C CYS A 136 2.85 8.52 0.51
N CYS A 137 4.18 8.70 0.55
CA CYS A 137 4.88 9.61 -0.36
C CYS A 137 4.75 9.19 -1.83
N GLN A 138 4.71 7.89 -2.13
CA GLN A 138 4.53 7.34 -3.47
C GLN A 138 3.08 7.47 -3.93
N GLU A 139 2.13 7.17 -3.06
CA GLU A 139 0.70 7.26 -3.35
C GLU A 139 0.24 8.68 -3.66
N LEU A 140 0.76 9.67 -2.93
CA LEU A 140 0.34 11.06 -3.01
C LEU A 140 1.14 11.90 -4.03
N CYS A 141 2.10 11.30 -4.75
CA CYS A 141 2.91 12.05 -5.72
C CYS A 141 2.08 12.30 -6.99
N PRO A 142 1.73 13.56 -7.31
CA PRO A 142 0.87 13.86 -8.47
C PRO A 142 1.54 13.49 -9.80
N GLU A 143 2.86 13.64 -9.87
CA GLU A 143 3.65 13.35 -11.07
C GLU A 143 4.06 11.87 -11.21
N ARG A 144 3.68 11.03 -10.24
CA ARG A 144 4.16 9.63 -10.13
C ARG A 144 5.69 9.52 -10.19
N ALA A 145 6.37 10.55 -9.67
CA ALA A 145 7.82 10.68 -9.66
C ALA A 145 8.49 9.80 -8.60
N ILE A 146 7.71 9.17 -7.70
CA ILE A 146 8.23 8.28 -6.66
C ILE A 146 7.88 6.84 -7.05
N GLN A 147 8.90 6.00 -7.16
CA GLN A 147 8.79 4.59 -7.54
C GLN A 147 9.34 3.70 -6.44
N VAL A 148 8.98 2.41 -6.44
CA VAL A 148 9.49 1.44 -5.44
C VAL A 148 10.63 0.62 -6.05
N LYS A 149 11.82 0.70 -5.44
CA LYS A 149 12.97 -0.13 -5.81
C LYS A 149 13.04 -1.34 -4.88
N VAL A 150 12.94 -2.54 -5.45
CA VAL A 150 13.27 -3.80 -4.77
C VAL A 150 14.79 -3.96 -4.74
N PRO A 151 15.44 -4.05 -3.56
CA PRO A 151 16.87 -4.28 -3.44
C PRO A 151 17.32 -5.56 -4.14
N PHE A 152 18.56 -5.58 -4.63
CA PHE A 152 19.11 -6.73 -5.35
C PHE A 152 19.08 -8.03 -4.52
N LEU A 153 19.50 -7.95 -3.25
CA LEU A 153 19.49 -9.08 -2.32
C LEU A 153 18.12 -9.74 -2.21
N ARG A 154 17.04 -8.94 -2.19
CA ARG A 154 15.67 -9.44 -2.13
C ARG A 154 15.29 -10.20 -3.41
N ARG A 155 15.67 -9.69 -4.59
CA ARG A 155 15.40 -10.37 -5.87
C ARG A 155 16.10 -11.72 -5.99
N VAL A 156 17.27 -11.88 -5.38
CA VAL A 156 18.00 -13.16 -5.35
C VAL A 156 17.29 -14.15 -4.42
N LEU A 157 16.90 -13.70 -3.23
CA LEU A 157 16.14 -14.52 -2.27
C LEU A 157 14.80 -14.98 -2.85
N ASP A 158 14.07 -14.11 -3.54
CA ASP A 158 12.76 -14.44 -4.13
C ASP A 158 12.87 -15.41 -5.33
N ARG A 159 14.06 -15.65 -5.87
CA ARG A 159 14.33 -16.60 -6.98
C ARG A 159 14.80 -17.98 -6.50
N THR A 160 15.08 -18.12 -5.21
CA THR A 160 15.56 -19.36 -4.59
C THR A 160 14.41 -20.02 -3.83
#